data_AF-A0A7S0LJX9-F1
#
_entry.id   AF-A0A7S0LJX9-F1
#
_cell.length_a   1.000
_cell.length_b   1.000
_cell.length_c   1.000
_cell.angle_alpha   90.00
_cell.angle_beta   90.00
_cell.angle_gamma   90.00
#
_symmetry.space_group_name_H-M   'P 1'
#
loop_
_entity.id
_entity.type
_entity.pdbx_description
1 polymer ?
#
loop_
_entity_poly.entity_id
_entity_poly.type
_entity_poly.pdbx_seq_one_letter_code
_entity_poly.pdbx_strand_id
1 'polypeptide(L)'
;ETDCVVPEGQAWVLDSDMDVRSLTVEGELRWDTTADGLELRAGFVLVQRAGRLQVGSAARPMELAATIHIAANGAQHVVLGERFVGGLASHAGEVPRIELHGRRLARTWSLLASDARAG
;
A
#
# COMPACT_ATOMS: atom_id res chain seq x y z
N GLU A 1 15.06 -6.76 -11.05
CA GLU A 1 14.01 -6.65 -10.03
C GLU A 1 13.33 -8.00 -9.84
N THR A 2 13.11 -8.43 -8.61
CA THR A 2 12.49 -9.72 -8.24
C THR A 2 11.09 -9.49 -7.68
N ASP A 3 10.22 -10.49 -7.80
CA ASP A 3 8.92 -10.49 -7.12
C ASP A 3 9.11 -10.75 -5.63
N CYS A 4 8.39 -10.00 -4.79
CA CYS A 4 8.46 -10.11 -3.34
C CYS A 4 7.10 -10.55 -2.78
N VAL A 5 7.14 -11.48 -1.82
CA VAL A 5 5.94 -11.96 -1.13
C VAL A 5 6.15 -11.81 0.36
N VAL A 6 5.21 -11.14 1.02
CA VAL A 6 5.05 -11.19 2.48
C VAL A 6 4.13 -12.36 2.80
N PRO A 7 4.66 -13.51 3.25
CA PRO A 7 3.87 -14.73 3.33
C PRO A 7 2.90 -14.71 4.51
N GLU A 8 1.87 -15.55 4.43
CA GLU A 8 0.89 -15.73 5.49
C GLU A 8 1.58 -16.05 6.84
N GLY A 9 1.05 -15.47 7.93
CA GLY A 9 1.60 -15.64 9.28
C GLY A 9 2.84 -14.80 9.59
N GLN A 10 3.43 -14.10 8.61
CA GLN A 10 4.51 -13.16 8.86
C GLN A 10 4.01 -11.72 8.95
N ALA A 11 4.68 -10.94 9.79
CA ALA A 11 4.47 -9.51 9.93
C ALA A 11 5.79 -8.79 9.72
N TRP A 12 5.89 -8.01 8.64
CA TRP A 12 7.08 -7.25 8.28
C TRP A 12 6.86 -5.77 8.54
N VAL A 13 7.96 -5.07 8.81
CA VAL A 13 7.99 -3.61 8.91
C VAL A 13 8.84 -3.09 7.77
N LEU A 14 8.31 -2.15 7.00
CA LEU A 14 9.06 -1.36 6.03
C LEU A 14 9.70 -0.20 6.80
N ASP A 15 10.99 -0.34 7.11
CA ASP A 15 11.81 0.65 7.83
C ASP A 15 12.86 1.32 6.92
N SER A 16 12.91 0.91 5.66
CA SER A 16 13.82 1.37 4.62
C SER A 16 13.16 1.22 3.25
N ASP A 17 13.67 1.95 2.25
CA ASP A 17 13.12 1.91 0.90
C ASP A 17 13.13 0.50 0.31
N MET A 18 12.09 0.16 -0.44
CA MET A 18 11.94 -1.13 -1.09
C MET A 18 11.70 -0.95 -2.58
N ASP A 19 12.54 -1.59 -3.40
CA ASP A 19 12.41 -1.61 -4.85
C ASP A 19 12.31 -3.05 -5.36
N VAL A 20 11.13 -3.42 -5.85
CA VAL A 20 10.79 -4.80 -6.25
C VAL A 20 10.01 -4.81 -7.56
N ARG A 21 10.04 -5.93 -8.28
CA ARG A 21 9.27 -6.05 -9.54
C ARG A 21 7.78 -5.97 -9.24
N SER A 22 7.33 -6.75 -8.27
CA SER A 22 5.97 -6.74 -7.73
C SER A 22 5.98 -7.08 -6.25
N LEU A 23 4.94 -6.66 -5.53
CA LEU A 23 4.74 -6.99 -4.12
C LEU A 23 3.39 -7.68 -3.93
N THR A 24 3.41 -8.87 -3.33
CA THR A 24 2.21 -9.57 -2.87
C THR A 24 2.22 -9.69 -1.34
N VAL A 25 1.14 -9.26 -0.69
CA VAL A 25 0.98 -9.29 0.76
C VAL A 25 -0.11 -10.30 1.13
N GLU A 26 0.31 -11.44 1.67
CA GLU A 26 -0.57 -12.49 2.20
C GLU A 26 -0.57 -12.52 3.73
N GLY A 27 0.55 -12.15 4.34
CA GLY A 27 0.68 -11.83 5.75
C GLY A 27 0.40 -10.36 6.03
N GLU A 28 1.32 -9.70 6.71
CA GLU A 28 1.17 -8.31 7.08
C GLU A 28 2.41 -7.47 6.77
N LEU A 29 2.21 -6.34 6.11
CA LEU A 29 3.24 -5.31 5.91
C LEU A 29 2.81 -3.99 6.55
N ARG A 30 3.64 -3.46 7.45
CA ARG A 30 3.43 -2.17 8.13
C ARG A 30 4.54 -1.19 7.78
N TRP A 31 4.21 0.08 7.62
CA TRP A 31 5.22 1.14 7.56
C TRP A 31 5.75 1.45 8.96
N ASP A 32 7.05 1.71 9.07
CA ASP A 32 7.59 2.42 10.22
C ASP A 32 7.10 3.87 10.17
N THR A 33 6.23 4.24 11.12
CA THR A 33 5.66 5.59 11.19
C THR A 33 6.63 6.64 11.71
N THR A 34 7.84 6.24 12.09
CA THR A 34 8.88 7.14 12.62
C THR A 34 9.93 7.51 11.60
N ALA A 35 9.98 6.83 10.45
CA ALA A 35 10.89 7.12 9.36
C ALA A 35 10.24 8.09 8.35
N ASP A 36 11.01 9.08 7.90
CA ASP A 36 10.54 10.06 6.91
C ASP A 36 10.99 9.69 5.50
N GLY A 37 10.11 9.94 4.53
CA GLY A 37 10.43 9.75 3.11
C GLY A 37 10.46 8.31 2.63
N LEU A 38 9.95 7.33 3.40
CA LEU A 38 9.95 5.92 3.00
C LEU A 38 9.24 5.69 1.67
N GLU A 39 9.93 5.03 0.74
CA GLU A 39 9.42 4.70 -0.59
C GLU A 39 9.32 3.19 -0.81
N LEU A 40 8.13 2.74 -1.24
CA LEU A 40 7.94 1.43 -1.87
C LEU A 40 7.76 1.65 -3.38
N ARG A 41 8.69 1.14 -4.19
CA ARG A 41 8.60 1.10 -5.64
C ARG A 41 8.29 -0.31 -6.11
N ALA A 42 7.20 -0.46 -6.87
CA ALA A 42 6.78 -1.73 -7.43
C ALA A 42 5.99 -1.57 -8.73
N GLY A 43 5.92 -2.60 -9.56
CA GLY A 43 5.04 -2.62 -10.73
C GLY A 43 3.55 -2.73 -10.37
N PHE A 44 3.27 -3.46 -9.30
CA PHE A 44 1.98 -3.48 -8.62
C PHE A 44 2.15 -3.90 -7.15
N VAL A 45 1.15 -3.58 -6.33
CA VAL A 45 1.00 -4.09 -4.96
C VAL A 45 -0.34 -4.82 -4.86
N LEU A 46 -0.29 -6.12 -4.58
CA LEU A 46 -1.44 -6.98 -4.38
C LEU A 46 -1.57 -7.36 -2.91
N VAL A 47 -2.72 -7.11 -2.31
CA VAL A 47 -3.10 -7.71 -1.02
C VAL A 47 -4.09 -8.82 -1.29
N GLN A 48 -3.83 -10.03 -0.83
CA GLN A 48 -4.73 -11.16 -1.07
C GLN A 48 -4.90 -12.04 0.17
N ARG A 49 -5.82 -13.01 0.09
CA ARG A 49 -6.21 -13.86 1.23
C ARG A 49 -6.67 -12.97 2.39
N ALA A 50 -6.15 -13.21 3.60
CA ALA A 50 -6.37 -12.38 4.78
C ALA A 50 -5.27 -11.32 5.00
N GLY A 51 -4.49 -11.01 3.96
CA GLY A 51 -3.35 -10.11 4.04
C GLY A 51 -3.72 -8.68 4.44
N ARG A 52 -2.75 -7.97 5.03
CA ARG A 52 -2.90 -6.58 5.47
C ARG A 52 -1.72 -5.71 5.06
N LEU A 53 -2.02 -4.67 4.30
CA LEU A 53 -1.13 -3.55 4.02
C LEU A 53 -1.54 -2.37 4.90
N GLN A 54 -0.64 -1.90 5.76
CA GLN A 54 -0.93 -0.83 6.72
C GLN A 54 0.11 0.30 6.65
N VAL A 55 -0.35 1.50 6.25
CA VAL A 55 0.42 2.74 6.32
C VAL A 55 -0.18 3.60 7.43
N GLY A 56 0.43 3.55 8.62
CA GLY A 56 -0.12 4.17 9.82
C GLY A 56 -1.40 3.50 10.33
N SER A 57 -1.95 4.03 11.41
CA SER A 57 -3.20 3.57 12.03
C SER A 57 -4.02 4.77 12.55
N ALA A 58 -5.29 4.57 12.88
CA ALA A 58 -6.11 5.64 13.45
C ALA A 58 -5.56 6.23 14.76
N ALA A 59 -4.83 5.43 15.54
CA ALA A 59 -4.19 5.84 16.79
C ALA A 59 -2.77 6.40 16.60
N ARG A 60 -2.05 5.95 15.57
CA ARG A 60 -0.71 6.40 15.18
C ARG A 60 -0.64 6.55 13.66
N PRO A 61 -1.15 7.64 13.10
CA PRO A 61 -1.13 7.87 11.65
C PRO A 61 0.31 8.06 11.14
N MET A 62 0.50 7.86 9.83
CA MET A 62 1.73 8.22 9.13
C MET A 62 1.74 9.75 8.92
N GLU A 63 2.36 10.46 9.85
CA GLU A 63 2.48 11.93 9.81
C GLU A 63 3.63 12.40 8.91
N LEU A 64 4.61 11.52 8.67
CA LEU A 64 5.78 11.74 7.82
C LEU A 64 5.49 11.33 6.36
N ALA A 65 6.36 11.73 5.44
CA ALA A 65 6.17 11.40 4.03
C ALA A 65 6.30 9.88 3.82
N ALA A 66 5.35 9.29 3.09
CA ALA A 66 5.38 7.90 2.66
C ALA A 66 4.86 7.80 1.23
N THR A 67 5.57 7.05 0.39
CA THR A 67 5.24 6.94 -1.04
C THR A 67 5.12 5.48 -1.46
N ILE A 68 4.03 5.14 -2.13
CA ILE A 68 3.91 3.91 -2.92
C ILE A 68 3.99 4.34 -4.40
N HIS A 69 5.13 4.07 -5.03
CA HIS A 69 5.37 4.39 -6.43
C HIS A 69 5.10 3.18 -7.33
N ILE A 70 4.10 3.31 -8.20
CA ILE A 70 3.70 2.25 -9.11
C ILE A 70 4.35 2.44 -10.50
N ALA A 71 5.43 1.70 -10.72
CA ALA A 71 6.30 1.82 -11.89
C ALA A 71 5.74 1.08 -13.13
N ALA A 72 6.11 1.55 -14.32
CA ALA A 72 5.85 0.84 -15.57
C ALA A 72 7.02 -0.12 -15.84
N ASN A 73 7.13 -1.19 -15.06
CA ASN A 73 8.25 -2.16 -15.14
C ASN A 73 7.85 -3.51 -15.79
N GLY A 74 6.67 -3.58 -16.40
CA GLY A 74 6.16 -4.79 -17.08
C GLY A 74 5.63 -5.89 -16.16
N ALA A 75 5.46 -5.63 -14.86
CA ALA A 75 4.75 -6.55 -13.97
C ALA A 75 3.24 -6.54 -14.27
N GLN A 76 2.64 -7.72 -14.41
CA GLN A 76 1.23 -7.90 -14.75
C GLN A 76 0.61 -8.99 -13.86
N HIS A 77 -0.52 -8.67 -13.26
CA HIS A 77 -1.37 -9.62 -12.54
C HIS A 77 -2.45 -10.17 -13.48
N VAL A 78 -2.74 -11.47 -13.38
CA VAL A 78 -3.65 -12.18 -14.30
C VAL A 78 -5.07 -11.63 -14.31
N VAL A 79 -5.57 -11.12 -13.17
CA VAL A 79 -6.94 -10.58 -13.05
C VAL A 79 -6.97 -9.05 -13.09
N LEU A 80 -6.03 -8.41 -12.40
CA LEU A 80 -6.07 -6.96 -12.15
C LEU A 80 -5.25 -6.15 -13.17
N GLY A 81 -4.53 -6.84 -14.06
CA GLY A 81 -3.69 -6.19 -15.06
C GLY A 81 -2.43 -5.60 -14.44
N GLU A 82 -2.06 -4.40 -14.86
CA GLU A 82 -0.81 -3.73 -14.50
C GLU A 82 -1.08 -2.49 -13.65
N ARG A 83 -0.02 -1.99 -12.98
CA ARG A 83 0.02 -0.66 -12.37
C ARG A 83 -1.11 -0.38 -11.36
N PHE A 84 -1.26 -1.24 -10.36
CA PHE A 84 -2.29 -1.08 -9.33
C PHE A 84 -1.74 -1.22 -7.91
N VAL A 85 -2.51 -0.69 -6.96
CA VAL A 85 -2.49 -1.07 -5.54
C VAL A 85 -3.89 -1.56 -5.23
N GLY A 86 -4.06 -2.83 -4.84
CA GLY A 86 -5.39 -3.42 -4.76
C GLY A 86 -5.48 -4.68 -3.93
N GLY A 87 -6.68 -4.95 -3.43
CA GLY A 87 -7.03 -6.16 -2.71
C GLY A 87 -7.80 -7.13 -3.62
N LEU A 88 -7.47 -8.42 -3.59
CA LEU A 88 -8.23 -9.47 -4.28
C LEU A 88 -8.52 -10.65 -3.33
N ALA A 89 -9.81 -10.89 -3.07
CA ALA A 89 -10.28 -12.10 -2.41
C ALA A 89 -10.50 -13.20 -3.46
N SER A 90 -9.87 -14.35 -3.28
CA SER A 90 -10.02 -15.52 -4.17
C SER A 90 -11.04 -16.51 -3.64
N HIS A 91 -11.28 -16.52 -2.33
CA HIS A 91 -12.24 -17.42 -1.69
C HIS A 91 -13.22 -16.68 -0.78
N ALA A 92 -14.40 -17.29 -0.57
CA ALA A 92 -15.38 -16.78 0.37
C ALA A 92 -14.79 -16.70 1.79
N GLY A 93 -14.90 -15.54 2.42
CA GLY A 93 -14.37 -15.27 3.78
C GLY A 93 -12.98 -14.64 3.81
N GLU A 94 -12.28 -14.55 2.68
CA GLU A 94 -11.04 -13.76 2.58
C GLU A 94 -11.36 -12.26 2.56
N VAL A 95 -10.63 -11.49 3.37
CA VAL A 95 -10.82 -10.03 3.48
C VAL A 95 -9.45 -9.35 3.42
N PRO A 96 -8.90 -9.13 2.21
CA PRO A 96 -7.66 -8.37 2.06
C PRO A 96 -7.90 -6.92 2.51
N ARG A 97 -6.98 -6.35 3.29
CA ARG A 97 -7.12 -5.01 3.86
C ARG A 97 -5.99 -4.10 3.41
N ILE A 98 -6.36 -2.93 2.91
CA ILE A 98 -5.47 -1.81 2.65
C ILE A 98 -5.92 -0.67 3.56
N GLU A 99 -5.07 -0.32 4.52
CA GLU A 99 -5.35 0.69 5.53
C GLU A 99 -4.33 1.83 5.40
N LEU A 100 -4.78 3.00 4.98
CA LEU A 100 -3.94 4.19 4.79
C LEU A 100 -4.42 5.29 5.72
N HIS A 101 -3.69 5.52 6.80
CA HIS A 101 -3.98 6.56 7.79
C HIS A 101 -2.86 7.60 7.79
N GLY A 102 -3.05 8.68 7.04
CA GLY A 102 -2.15 9.85 7.06
C GLY A 102 -2.58 10.93 8.05
N ARG A 103 -1.89 12.08 8.00
CA ARG A 103 -2.23 13.29 8.76
C ARG A 103 -3.73 13.62 8.72
N ARG A 104 -4.31 13.98 9.86
CA ARG A 104 -5.72 14.43 9.92
C ARG A 104 -5.87 15.80 9.26
N LEU A 105 -6.63 15.86 8.18
CA LEU A 105 -6.98 17.12 7.53
C LEU A 105 -8.28 17.67 8.13
N ALA A 106 -8.25 18.91 8.64
CA ALA A 106 -9.43 19.56 9.23
C ALA A 106 -10.57 19.80 8.21
N ARG A 107 -10.27 19.80 6.90
CA ARG A 107 -11.25 19.95 5.82
C ARG A 107 -10.81 19.16 4.59
N THR A 108 -11.50 18.08 4.27
CA THR A 108 -11.18 17.16 3.15
C THR A 108 -12.10 17.32 1.94
N TRP A 109 -13.16 18.11 2.06
CA TRP A 109 -14.13 18.30 0.97
C TRP A 109 -13.74 19.51 0.12
N SER A 110 -13.39 19.26 -1.14
CA SER A 110 -13.43 20.26 -2.20
C SER A 110 -14.75 20.13 -2.94
N LEU A 111 -15.37 21.24 -3.33
CA LEU A 111 -16.58 21.20 -4.15
C LEU A 111 -16.21 20.55 -5.49
N LEU A 112 -17.01 19.58 -5.97
CA LEU A 112 -16.72 18.89 -7.25
C LEU A 112 -16.69 19.85 -8.46
N ALA A 113 -17.31 21.04 -8.31
CA ALA A 113 -17.31 22.10 -9.32
C ALA A 113 -16.05 22.99 -9.28
N SER A 114 -15.06 22.67 -8.45
CA SER A 114 -13.82 23.44 -8.31
C SER A 114 -12.62 22.52 -8.22
N ASP A 115 -11.52 22.93 -8.85
CA ASP A 115 -10.26 22.22 -8.74
C ASP A 115 -9.83 22.11 -7.27
N ALA A 116 -9.41 20.91 -6.87
CA ALA A 116 -8.79 20.72 -5.57
C ALA A 116 -7.46 21.49 -5.54
N ARG A 117 -7.22 22.27 -4.47
CA ARG A 117 -5.88 22.84 -4.24
C ARG A 117 -4.89 21.70 -4.02
N ALA A 118 -3.67 21.87 -4.53
CA ALA A 118 -2.56 20.99 -4.17
C ALA A 118 -2.43 20.92 -2.64
N GLY A 119 -2.41 19.70 -2.11
CA GLY A 119 -2.33 19.40 -0.68
C GLY A 119 -0.92 19.45 -0.13
#